data_AF-A0A523K673-F1
#
_entry.id   AF-A0A523K673-F1
#
_cell.length_a   1.000
_cell.length_b   1.000
_cell.length_c   1.000
_cell.angle_alpha   90.00
_cell.angle_beta   90.00
_cell.angle_gamma   90.00
#
_symmetry.space_group_name_H-M   'P 1'
#
loop_
_entity.id
_entity.type
_entity.pdbx_description
1 polymer ?
#
loop_
_entity_poly.entity_id
_entity_poly.type
_entity_poly.pdbx_seq_one_letter_code
_entity_poly.pdbx_strand_id
1 'polypeptide(L)' 'IDGQGVALVGDVLVADDIAAGRLIRPFDLSFPAAFAYYIVCPLITAERPRVVAFREWLLEEAELSRGRQAEPRRLSQ' A
#
# COMPACT_ATOMS: atom_id res chain seq x y z
N ILE A 1 7.84 -18.27 8.35
CA ILE A 1 6.37 -18.23 8.53
C ILE A 1 5.94 -19.68 8.71
N ASP A 2 5.62 -20.11 9.93
CA ASP A 2 5.43 -21.53 10.26
C ASP A 2 3.99 -22.02 10.03
N GLY A 3 3.28 -21.46 9.05
CA GLY A 3 1.94 -21.93 8.65
C GLY A 3 0.86 -21.86 9.74
N GLN A 4 0.99 -20.96 10.72
CA GLN A 4 0.16 -20.98 11.94
C GLN A 4 -1.25 -20.37 11.79
N GLY A 5 -1.65 -19.89 10.61
CA GLY A 5 -2.99 -19.34 10.40
C GLY A 5 -3.12 -18.40 9.20
N VAL A 6 -4.20 -17.63 9.19
CA VAL A 6 -4.55 -16.62 8.17
C VAL A 6 -4.77 -15.27 8.87
N ALA A 7 -4.31 -14.19 8.24
CA ALA A 7 -4.51 -12.82 8.71
C ALA A 7 -5.06 -11.93 7.59
N LEU A 8 -5.81 -10.89 7.95
CA LEU A 8 -6.20 -9.80 7.05
C LEU A 8 -5.20 -8.65 7.24
N VAL A 9 -4.49 -8.29 6.18
CA VAL A 9 -3.42 -7.29 6.21
C VAL A 9 -3.55 -6.41 4.97
N GLY A 10 -3.18 -5.13 5.09
CA GLY A 10 -3.14 -4.24 3.94
C GLY A 10 -2.09 -4.70 2.93
N ASP A 11 -2.45 -4.64 1.64
CA ASP A 11 -1.63 -5.20 0.55
C ASP A 11 -0.19 -4.65 0.55
N VAL A 12 0.01 -3.39 0.95
CA VAL A 12 1.33 -2.73 0.97
C VAL A 12 2.29 -3.40 1.97
N LEU A 13 1.76 -3.92 3.07
CA LEU A 13 2.59 -4.51 4.13
C LEU A 13 3.06 -5.92 3.79
N VAL A 14 2.36 -6.63 2.91
CA VAL A 14 2.64 -8.03 2.56
C VAL A 14 3.22 -8.21 1.17
N ALA A 15 3.36 -7.13 0.38
CA ALA A 15 3.81 -7.20 -1.01
C ALA A 15 5.15 -7.96 -1.16
N ASP A 16 6.12 -7.67 -0.32
CA ASP A 16 7.44 -8.32 -0.35
C ASP A 16 7.38 -9.78 0.11
N ASP A 17 6.52 -10.11 1.07
CA ASP A 17 6.33 -11.48 1.54
C ASP A 17 5.64 -12.37 0.51
N ILE A 18 4.67 -11.81 -0.23
CA ILE A 18 4.01 -12.46 -1.36
C ILE A 18 5.01 -12.66 -2.51
N ALA A 19 5.79 -11.62 -2.84
CA ALA A 19 6.81 -11.69 -3.89
C ALA A 19 7.90 -12.72 -3.56
N ALA A 20 8.29 -12.83 -2.30
CA ALA A 20 9.27 -13.81 -1.83
C ALA A 20 8.68 -15.21 -1.59
N GLY A 21 7.38 -15.42 -1.81
CA GLY A 21 6.71 -16.70 -1.60
C GLY A 21 6.61 -17.15 -0.13
N ARG A 22 6.86 -16.25 0.82
CA ARG A 22 6.71 -16.51 2.28
C ARG A 22 5.25 -16.48 2.71
N LEU A 23 4.44 -15.71 2.00
CA LEU A 23 2.98 -15.67 2.14
C LEU A 23 2.33 -16.03 0.80
N ILE A 24 1.08 -16.48 0.89
CA ILE A 24 0.19 -16.63 -0.26
C ILE A 24 -1.12 -15.89 0.03
N ARG A 25 -1.83 -15.48 -1.01
CA ARG A 25 -3.19 -14.94 -0.92
C ARG A 25 -4.18 -16.07 -1.23
N PRO A 26 -4.79 -16.71 -0.21
CA PRO A 26 -5.62 -17.90 -0.42
C PRO A 26 -6.98 -17.60 -1.09
N PHE A 27 -7.44 -16.35 -1.05
CA PHE A 27 -8.72 -15.92 -1.62
C PHE A 27 -8.56 -14.67 -2.46
N ASP A 28 -9.29 -14.57 -3.56
CA ASP A 28 -9.39 -13.33 -4.31
C ASP A 28 -10.48 -12.41 -3.73
N LEU A 29 -10.28 -11.98 -2.48
CA LEU A 29 -11.19 -11.08 -1.76
C LEU A 29 -10.44 -9.81 -1.37
N SER A 30 -11.03 -8.65 -1.67
CA SER A 30 -10.53 -7.35 -1.21
C SER A 30 -11.68 -6.55 -0.59
N PHE A 31 -11.34 -5.79 0.44
CA PHE A 31 -12.27 -4.89 1.10
C PHE A 31 -11.69 -3.47 1.06
N PRO A 32 -12.52 -2.44 0.83
CA PRO A 32 -12.06 -1.07 0.98
C PRO A 32 -11.54 -0.87 2.40
N ALA A 33 -10.35 -0.29 2.52
CA ALA A 33 -9.78 0.01 3.82
C ALA A 33 -10.70 0.95 4.59
N ALA A 34 -11.03 0.60 5.83
CA ALA A 34 -11.83 1.46 6.71
C ALA A 34 -11.08 2.73 7.14
N PHE A 35 -9.75 2.77 6.95
CA PHE A 35 -8.87 3.86 7.37
C PHE A 35 -7.92 4.23 6.23
N ALA A 36 -7.48 5.50 6.23
CA ALA A 36 -6.51 6.03 5.28
C ALA A 36 -5.28 6.59 6.00
N TYR A 37 -4.18 6.72 5.27
CA TYR A 37 -2.98 7.42 5.71
C TYR A 37 -3.10 8.92 5.39
N TYR A 38 -2.69 9.78 6.32
CA TYR A 38 -2.80 11.24 6.18
C TYR A 38 -1.45 11.93 6.36
N ILE A 39 -1.22 12.99 5.58
CA ILE A 39 -0.10 13.92 5.77
C ILE A 39 -0.61 15.07 6.65
N VAL A 40 0.00 15.27 7.81
CA VAL A 40 -0.42 16.30 8.77
C VAL A 40 0.70 17.31 8.96
N CYS A 41 0.38 18.60 8.82
CA CYS A 41 1.30 19.69 9.10
C CYS A 41 0.55 20.93 9.65
N PRO A 42 1.22 21.80 10.44
CA PRO A 42 0.65 23.07 10.86
C PRO A 42 0.32 23.97 9.67
N LEU A 43 -0.84 24.62 9.70
CA LEU A 43 -1.33 25.48 8.60
C LEU A 43 -0.33 26.58 8.20
N ILE A 44 0.32 27.20 9.19
CA ILE A 44 1.34 28.24 8.98
C ILE A 44 2.57 27.76 8.20
N THR A 45 2.80 26.45 8.16
CA THR A 45 3.93 25.84 7.46
C THR A 45 3.55 25.08 6.20
N ALA A 46 2.25 24.88 5.95
CA ALA A 46 1.74 24.03 4.88
C ALA A 46 2.22 24.48 3.48
N GLU A 47 2.34 25.81 3.29
CA GLU A 47 2.74 26.41 2.01
C GLU A 47 4.25 26.72 1.93
N ARG A 48 5.05 26.28 2.90
CA ARG A 48 6.51 26.42 2.78
C ARG A 48 6.97 25.55 1.60
N PRO A 49 7.82 26.05 0.68
CA PRO A 49 8.20 25.31 -0.53
C PRO A 49 8.72 23.89 -0.25
N ARG A 50 9.49 23.70 0.82
CA ARG A 50 9.99 22.39 1.25
C ARG A 50 8.89 21.41 1.70
N VAL A 51 7.83 21.91 2.32
CA VAL A 51 6.70 21.10 2.80
C VAL A 51 5.83 20.69 1.61
N VAL A 52 5.59 21.63 0.68
CA VAL A 52 4.88 21.37 -0.58
C VAL A 52 5.62 20.31 -1.39
N ALA A 53 6.92 20.49 -1.63
CA ALA A 53 7.73 19.54 -2.39
C ALA A 53 7.72 18.14 -1.76
N PHE A 54 7.83 18.04 -0.43
CA PHE A 54 7.78 16.74 0.24
C PHE A 54 6.38 16.10 0.16
N ARG A 55 5.31 16.90 0.31
CA ARG A 55 3.93 16.42 0.17
C ARG A 55 3.66 15.88 -1.22
N GLU A 56 4.08 16.59 -2.26
CA GLU A 56 3.94 16.19 -3.66
C GLU A 56 4.69 14.89 -3.93
N TRP A 57 5.98 14.83 -3.57
CA TRP A 57 6.77 13.62 -3.70
C TRP A 57 6.16 12.41 -2.96
N LEU A 58 5.66 12.60 -1.73
CA LEU A 58 5.06 11.50 -0.96
C LEU A 58 3.79 10.96 -1.63
N LEU A 59 2.98 11.84 -2.22
CA LEU A 59 1.79 11.44 -2.97
C LEU A 59 2.16 10.68 -4.25
N GLU A 60 3.20 11.11 -4.96
CA GLU A 60 3.73 10.39 -6.13
C GLU A 60 4.22 8.98 -5.76
N GLU A 61 5.01 8.84 -4.68
CA GLU A 61 5.47 7.54 -4.20
C GLU A 61 4.33 6.61 -3.75
N ALA A 62 3.28 7.18 -3.15
CA ALA A 62 2.08 6.44 -2.76
C ALA A 62 1.33 5.89 -3.97
N GLU A 63 1.18 6.68 -5.04
CA GLU A 63 0.58 6.23 -6.30
C GLU A 63 1.45 5.18 -7.00
N LEU A 64 2.78 5.35 -7.04
CA LEU A 64 3.70 4.34 -7.57
C LEU A 64 3.61 3.01 -6.82
N SER A 65 3.50 3.08 -5.49
CA SER A 65 3.36 1.89 -4.65
C SER A 65 2.02 1.18 -4.86
N ARG A 66 0.94 1.93 -5.13
CA ARG A 66 -0.36 1.37 -5.53
C ARG A 66 -0.33 0.76 -6.94
N GLY A 67 0.34 1.42 -7.89
CA GLY A 67 0.49 0.94 -9.27
C GLY A 67 1.24 -0.39 -9.38
N ARG A 68 2.24 -0.62 -8.51
CA ARG A 68 2.95 -1.92 -8.40
C ARG A 68 2.05 -3.08 -7.93
N GLN A 69 0.89 -2.80 -7.36
CA GLN A 69 -0.07 -3.80 -6.88
C GLN A 69 -1.22 -4.07 -7.85
N ALA A 70 -1.49 -3.15 -8.78
CA ALA A 70 -2.69 -3.16 -9.61
C ALA A 70 -2.61 -4.10 -10.83
N GLU A 71 -1.58 -4.94 -10.97
CA GLU A 71 -1.52 -5.92 -12.06
C GLU A 71 -2.47 -7.10 -11.74
N PRO A 72 -3.63 -7.21 -12.40
CA PRO A 72 -4.50 -8.34 -12.21
C PRO A 72 -3.82 -9.50 -12.94
N ARG A 73 -3.30 -10.48 -12.20
CA ARG A 73 -2.86 -11.75 -12.79
C ARG A 73 -4.07 -12.38 -13.47
N ARG A 74 -4.14 -12.24 -14.80
CA ARG A 74 -5.17 -12.88 -15.63
C ARG A 74 -5.24 -14.36 -15.27
N LEU A 75 -6.41 -14.78 -14.81
CA LEU A 75 -6.76 -16.18 -14.65
C LEU A 75 -6.76 -16.83 -16.03
N SER A 76 -5.72 -17.62 -16.32
CA SER A 76 -5.76 -18.62 -17.37
C SER A 76 -6.44 -19.86 -16.82
N GLN A 77 -7.62 -20.14 -17.41
CA GLN A 77 -8.36 -21.41 -17.53
C GLN A 77 -8.16 -22.51 -16.50
#